data_AF-A0A3B4Z131-F1
#
_entry.id   AF-A0A3B4Z131-F1
#
_cell.length_a   1.000
_cell.length_b   1.000
_cell.length_c   1.000
_cell.angle_alpha   90.00
_cell.angle_beta   90.00
_cell.angle_gamma   90.00
#
_symmetry.space_group_name_H-M   'P 1'
#
loop_
_entity.id
_entity.type
_entity.pdbx_description
1 polymer ?
#
loop_
_entity_poly.entity_id
_entity_poly.type
_entity_poly.pdbx_seq_one_letter_code
_entity_poly.pdbx_strand_id
1 'polypeptide(L)'
;MQSGLDDVTKQRMLQARALSREARGGLNLGKKISVPKDVMMEELNLPSNRGSRMFQERQRRVEKYTLENATDGAYNTGTVRN
;
A
#
# COMPACT_ATOMS: atom_id res chain seq x y z
N MET A 1 -10.41 35.11 13.42
CA MET A 1 -10.77 33.67 13.46
C MET A 1 -9.78 32.85 12.62
N GLN A 2 -8.52 32.72 13.06
CA GLN A 2 -7.43 32.03 12.31
C GLN A 2 -6.83 30.83 13.04
N SER A 3 -7.23 30.57 14.29
CA SER A 3 -6.61 29.59 15.18
C SER A 3 -6.78 28.12 14.75
N GLY A 4 -7.84 27.77 14.03
CA GLY A 4 -8.10 26.38 13.63
C GLY A 4 -7.13 25.83 12.57
N LEU A 5 -6.57 26.70 11.72
CA LEU A 5 -5.61 26.28 10.69
C LEU A 5 -4.26 25.88 11.32
N ASP A 6 -3.88 26.58 12.38
CA ASP A 6 -2.62 26.37 13.09
C ASP A 6 -2.62 25.06 13.87
N ASP A 7 -3.76 24.67 14.46
CA ASP A 7 -3.87 23.44 15.25
C ASP A 7 -3.82 22.17 14.39
N VAL A 8 -4.49 22.18 13.22
CA VAL A 8 -4.37 21.08 12.24
C VAL A 8 -2.93 20.96 11.73
N THR A 9 -2.26 22.09 11.54
CA THR A 9 -0.87 22.15 11.07
C THR A 9 0.09 21.59 12.12
N LYS A 10 -0.11 21.91 13.40
CA LYS A 10 0.63 21.30 14.53
C LYS A 10 0.39 19.80 14.62
N GLN A 11 -0.85 19.35 14.47
CA GLN A 11 -1.19 17.92 14.51
C GLN A 11 -0.50 17.14 13.38
N ARG A 12 -0.51 17.69 12.15
CA ARG A 12 0.18 17.10 11.00
C ARG A 12 1.70 17.04 11.21
N MET A 13 2.31 18.09 11.75
CA MET A 13 3.74 18.10 12.08
C MET A 13 4.10 17.05 13.13
N LEU A 14 3.29 16.90 14.17
CA LEU A 14 3.51 15.88 15.21
C LEU A 14 3.42 14.46 14.62
N GLN A 15 2.43 14.21 13.77
CA GLN A 15 2.27 12.93 13.08
C GLN A 15 3.47 12.65 12.15
N ALA A 16 3.88 13.62 11.33
CA ALA A 16 5.04 13.49 10.45
C ALA A 16 6.35 13.23 11.21
N ARG A 17 6.54 13.92 12.35
CA ARG A 17 7.70 13.74 13.23
C ARG A 17 7.72 12.36 13.88
N ALA A 18 6.56 11.81 14.25
CA ALA A 18 6.44 10.47 14.80
C ALA A 18 6.82 9.39 13.76
N LEU A 19 6.26 9.49 12.55
CA LEU A 19 6.60 8.60 11.43
C LEU A 19 8.10 8.63 11.09
N SER A 20 8.67 9.83 11.05
CA SER A 20 10.10 10.02 10.79
C SER A 20 10.98 9.43 11.90
N ARG A 21 10.50 9.37 13.14
CA ARG A 21 11.23 8.75 14.26
C ARG A 21 11.23 7.23 14.18
N GLU A 22 10.13 6.61 13.72
CA GLU A 22 10.09 5.17 13.43
C GLU A 22 11.09 4.79 12.33
N ALA A 23 11.19 5.60 11.26
CA ALA A 23 12.11 5.34 10.16
C ALA A 23 13.60 5.46 10.54
N ARG A 24 13.95 6.31 11.52
CA ARG A 24 15.35 6.52 11.98
C ARG A 24 15.96 5.31 12.67
N GLY A 25 15.15 4.36 13.15
CA GLY A 25 15.64 3.13 13.81
C GLY A 25 16.23 2.08 12.85
N GLY A 26 16.29 2.38 11.56
CA GLY A 26 16.60 1.38 10.53
C GLY A 26 15.40 0.47 10.34
N LEU A 27 14.83 0.48 9.13
CA LEU A 27 13.83 -0.51 8.79
C LEU A 27 14.53 -1.88 8.81
N ASN A 28 14.04 -2.82 9.63
CA ASN A 28 14.50 -4.21 9.54
C ASN A 28 13.93 -4.82 8.26
N LEU A 29 14.58 -4.51 7.14
CA LEU A 29 14.19 -4.97 5.79
C LEU A 29 14.54 -6.45 5.56
N GLY A 30 15.06 -7.14 6.58
CA GLY A 30 15.50 -8.52 6.49
C GLY A 30 16.69 -8.72 5.54
N LYS A 31 17.08 -9.98 5.32
CA LYS A 31 18.06 -10.35 4.29
C LYS A 31 17.34 -10.50 2.96
N LYS A 32 17.83 -9.86 1.90
CA LYS A 32 17.32 -10.08 0.54
C LYS A 32 17.59 -11.53 0.14
N ILE A 33 16.53 -12.25 -0.25
CA ILE A 33 16.67 -13.61 -0.78
C ILE A 33 17.16 -13.47 -2.22
N SER A 34 18.34 -14.00 -2.54
CA SER A 34 18.94 -13.92 -3.89
C SER A 34 18.40 -14.98 -4.84
N VAL A 35 17.93 -16.11 -4.30
CA VAL A 35 17.36 -17.22 -5.07
C VAL A 35 15.84 -17.10 -5.07
N PRO A 36 15.18 -17.03 -6.23
CA PRO A 36 13.72 -17.09 -6.32
C PRO A 36 13.21 -18.34 -5.62
N LYS A 37 12.24 -18.17 -4.72
CA LYS A 37 11.53 -19.29 -4.07
C LYS A 37 10.10 -19.28 -4.57
N ASP A 38 9.56 -20.48 -4.76
CA ASP A 38 8.15 -20.63 -5.08
C ASP A 38 7.27 -20.16 -3.93
N VAL A 39 6.11 -19.63 -4.28
CA VAL A 39 5.10 -19.19 -3.32
C VAL A 39 4.28 -20.41 -2.88
N MET A 40 4.24 -20.66 -1.57
CA MET A 40 3.49 -21.78 -1.00
C MET A 40 2.00 -21.45 -0.88
N MET A 41 1.25 -21.58 -1.97
CA MET A 41 -0.15 -21.15 -2.05
C MET A 41 -1.07 -21.88 -1.06
N GLU A 42 -0.89 -23.19 -0.89
CA GLU A 42 -1.72 -24.03 -0.01
C GLU A 42 -1.65 -23.55 1.45
N GLU A 43 -0.44 -23.33 1.95
CA GLU A 43 -0.17 -22.81 3.30
C GLU A 43 -0.67 -21.38 3.49
N LEU A 44 -0.53 -20.53 2.46
CA LEU A 44 -0.94 -19.13 2.51
C LEU A 44 -2.45 -18.94 2.46
N ASN A 45 -3.19 -19.91 1.93
CA ASN A 45 -4.66 -19.91 1.93
C ASN A 45 -5.23 -20.21 3.33
N LEU A 46 -4.48 -20.87 4.20
CA LEU A 46 -4.88 -21.15 5.59
C LEU A 46 -4.54 -19.96 6.50
N PRO A 47 -5.50 -19.34 7.21
CA PRO A 47 -5.24 -18.19 8.09
C PRO A 47 -4.58 -18.60 9.44
N SER A 48 -3.61 -19.49 9.41
CA SER A 48 -2.95 -20.08 10.58
C SER A 48 -1.90 -19.15 11.23
N ASN A 49 -1.29 -18.24 10.46
CA ASN A 49 -0.19 -17.41 10.94
C ASN A 49 -0.30 -15.96 10.45
N ARG A 50 0.60 -15.08 10.93
CA ARG A 50 0.62 -13.67 10.52
C ARG A 50 0.91 -13.50 9.02
N GLY A 51 1.79 -14.32 8.47
CA GLY A 51 2.17 -14.30 7.05
C GLY A 51 0.99 -14.61 6.13
N SER A 52 0.23 -15.67 6.40
CA SER A 52 -0.93 -16.03 5.60
C SER A 52 -2.05 -14.99 5.67
N ARG A 53 -2.30 -14.40 6.84
CA ARG A 53 -3.23 -13.26 6.97
C ARG A 53 -2.80 -12.05 6.14
N MET A 54 -1.51 -11.69 6.19
CA MET A 54 -0.98 -10.56 5.40
C MET A 54 -1.07 -10.84 3.89
N PHE A 55 -0.88 -12.08 3.46
CA PHE A 55 -1.06 -12.48 2.06
C PHE A 55 -2.50 -12.26 1.60
N GLN A 56 -3.49 -12.69 2.38
CA GLN A 56 -4.90 -12.49 2.05
C GLN A 56 -5.30 -11.00 2.03
N GLU A 57 -4.86 -10.21 3.00
CA GLU A 57 -5.07 -8.75 2.98
C GLU A 57 -4.45 -8.10 1.74
N ARG A 58 -3.27 -8.59 1.31
CA ARG A 58 -2.65 -8.13 0.06
C ARG A 58 -3.49 -8.50 -1.15
N GLN A 59 -4.04 -9.71 -1.23
CA GLN A 59 -4.95 -10.10 -2.32
C GLN A 59 -6.15 -9.16 -2.40
N ARG A 60 -6.83 -8.89 -1.28
CA ARG A 60 -7.97 -7.94 -1.24
C ARG A 60 -7.58 -6.52 -1.67
N ARG A 61 -6.40 -6.04 -1.28
CA ARG A 61 -5.88 -4.74 -1.74
C ARG A 61 -5.62 -4.76 -3.24
N VAL A 62 -5.01 -5.81 -3.76
CA VAL A 62 -4.76 -5.98 -5.20
C VAL A 62 -6.09 -5.99 -5.95
N GLU A 63 -7.08 -6.75 -5.51
CA GLU A 63 -8.42 -6.77 -6.10
C GLU A 63 -9.04 -5.37 -6.11
N LYS A 64 -9.00 -4.66 -4.99
CA LYS A 64 -9.51 -3.29 -4.88
C LYS A 64 -8.83 -2.32 -5.84
N TYR A 65 -7.49 -2.27 -5.84
CA TYR A 65 -6.73 -1.28 -6.59
C TYR A 65 -6.53 -1.65 -8.07
N THR A 66 -6.78 -2.90 -8.47
CA THR A 66 -6.71 -3.32 -9.87
C THR A 66 -8.06 -3.13 -10.56
N LEU A 67 -9.19 -3.31 -9.85
CA LEU A 67 -10.52 -3.07 -10.43
C LEU A 67 -10.81 -1.59 -10.71
N GLU A 68 -10.39 -0.69 -9.82
CA GLU A 68 -10.65 0.77 -9.96
C GLU A 68 -9.84 1.43 -11.10
N ASN A 69 -8.79 0.79 -11.63
CA ASN A 69 -7.95 1.36 -12.70
C ASN A 69 -8.30 0.85 -14.11
N ALA A 70 -9.19 -0.15 -14.25
CA ALA A 70 -9.57 -0.67 -15.57
C ALA A 70 -10.56 0.23 -16.31
N THR A 71 -11.28 1.11 -15.61
CA THR A 71 -12.32 1.95 -16.19
C THR A 71 -11.81 3.26 -16.77
N ASP A 72 -10.61 3.75 -16.41
CA ASP A 72 -10.11 5.04 -16.92
C ASP A 72 -9.21 4.94 -18.17
N GLY A 73 -8.89 3.72 -18.62
CA GLY A 73 -7.97 3.48 -19.73
C GLY A 73 -8.59 3.03 -21.06
N ALA A 74 -9.90 2.81 -21.13
CA ALA A 74 -10.52 2.03 -22.23
C ALA A 74 -11.56 2.77 -23.09
N TYR A 75 -11.62 4.11 -23.10
CA TYR A 75 -12.51 4.85 -24.01
C TYR A 75 -11.95 6.16 -24.61
N ASN A 76 -10.64 6.21 -24.92
CA ASN A 76 -10.13 7.23 -25.85
C ASN A 76 -9.63 6.56 -27.14
N THR A 77 -10.50 5.81 -27.81
CA THR A 77 -10.30 5.41 -29.20
C THR A 77 -10.82 6.53 -30.11
N GLY A 78 -9.97 6.94 -31.04
CA GLY A 78 -10.04 8.23 -31.71
C GLY A 78 -11.34 8.50 -32.47
N THR A 79 -11.72 9.78 -32.47
CA THR A 79 -12.62 10.34 -33.45
C THR A 79 -11.89 11.50 -34.13
N VAL A 80 -11.05 11.17 -35.11
CA VAL A 80 -10.64 12.12 -36.15
C VAL A 80 -11.82 12.19 -37.12
N ARG A 81 -12.63 13.24 -37.02
CA ARG A 81 -13.62 13.59 -38.06
C ARG A 81 -12.90 14.41 -39.13
N ASN A 82 -13.07 14.00 -40.39
CA ASN A 82 -12.77 14.79 -41.59
C ASN A 82 -13.52 16.13 -41.55
#